data_AF-A0AAU0QHG2-F1
#
_entry.id   AF-A0AAU0QHG2-F1
#
_cell.length_a   1.000
_cell.length_b   1.000
_cell.length_c   1.000
_cell.angle_alpha   90.00
_cell.angle_beta   90.00
_cell.angle_gamma   90.00
#
_symmetry.space_group_name_H-M   'P 1'
#
loop_
_entity.id
_entity.type
_entity.pdbx_description
1 polymer ?
#
loop_
_entity_poly.entity_id
_entity_poly.type
_entity_poly.pdbx_seq_one_letter_code
_entity_poly.pdbx_strand_id
1 'polypeptide(L)'
;MKDPTRIEPLLGLLRDAWEAQPDLALSELWGILENRGIGWGATDEQVSEVLRHILREHPLRVGEEPVLVYTTQPEYLVTIHPEEGAVVVRHPDRSRQPAWWSLGEVVRARVGAPLVLRDGEGIDHRLGVVRGIDALRGQRRDLSGLRRDQMGDEAYACRLDSGDLVVIGHGMDVYAKERRSVVHSALPWEKIKAGAPGTGLVIQPQGESGERELGTVSAVLPLA
;
A
#
# COMPACT_ATOMS: atom_id res chain seq x y z
N MET A 1 9.97 42.95 -11.60
CA MET A 1 10.76 41.73 -11.88
C MET A 1 10.55 40.78 -10.72
N LYS A 2 10.23 39.50 -10.97
CA LYS A 2 10.11 38.51 -9.88
C LYS A 2 11.51 38.07 -9.42
N ASP A 3 11.65 37.68 -8.16
CA ASP A 3 12.90 37.17 -7.59
C ASP A 3 13.33 35.88 -8.31
N PRO A 4 14.53 35.81 -8.94
CA PRO A 4 15.02 34.60 -9.61
C PRO A 4 15.25 33.41 -8.68
N THR A 5 15.47 33.63 -7.38
CA THR A 5 15.74 32.53 -6.42
C THR A 5 14.55 31.58 -6.24
N ARG A 6 13.34 31.98 -6.65
CA ARG A 6 12.13 31.15 -6.65
C ARG A 6 12.18 29.96 -7.63
N ILE A 7 13.04 30.04 -8.66
CA ILE A 7 13.06 29.07 -9.77
C ILE A 7 13.58 27.71 -9.31
N GLU A 8 14.71 27.68 -8.60
CA GLU A 8 15.35 26.43 -8.18
C GLU A 8 14.46 25.56 -7.26
N PRO A 9 13.80 26.11 -6.22
CA PRO A 9 12.85 25.33 -5.41
C PRO A 9 11.69 24.73 -6.22
N LEU A 10 11.14 25.50 -7.18
CA LEU A 10 10.04 25.04 -8.03
C LEU A 10 10.49 23.91 -8.98
N LEU A 11 11.65 24.06 -9.62
CA LEU A 11 12.23 23.01 -10.46
C LEU A 11 12.60 21.77 -9.64
N GLY A 12 13.03 21.95 -8.40
CA GLY A 12 13.21 20.87 -7.42
C GLY A 12 11.93 20.06 -7.22
N LEU A 13 10.81 20.73 -6.92
CA LEU A 13 9.51 20.06 -6.76
C LEU A 13 9.02 19.37 -8.03
N LEU A 14 9.21 20.01 -9.20
CA LEU A 14 8.84 19.42 -10.48
C LEU A 14 9.64 18.14 -10.75
N ARG A 15 10.95 18.18 -10.53
CA ARG A 15 11.83 17.02 -10.64
C ARG A 15 11.42 15.92 -9.68
N ASP A 16 11.18 16.24 -8.41
CA ASP A 16 10.79 15.23 -7.41
C ASP A 16 9.47 14.55 -7.79
N ALA A 17 8.46 15.33 -8.22
CA ALA A 17 7.17 14.79 -8.65
C ALA A 17 7.29 13.93 -9.92
N TRP A 18 8.21 14.27 -10.81
CA TRP A 18 8.47 13.51 -12.03
C TRP A 18 9.25 12.21 -11.72
N GLU A 19 10.29 12.29 -10.90
CA GLU A 19 11.07 11.12 -10.47
C GLU A 19 10.26 10.13 -9.63
N ALA A 20 9.23 10.59 -8.92
CA ALA A 20 8.31 9.72 -8.19
C ALA A 20 7.46 8.84 -9.14
N GLN A 21 7.33 9.24 -10.40
CA GLN A 21 6.52 8.58 -11.43
C GLN A 21 7.33 8.40 -12.72
N PRO A 22 8.35 7.54 -12.72
CA PRO A 22 9.38 7.47 -13.79
C PRO A 22 8.83 7.02 -15.15
N ASP A 23 7.66 6.38 -15.18
CA ASP A 23 7.01 5.97 -16.43
C ASP A 23 6.26 7.12 -17.12
N LEU A 24 6.03 8.26 -16.44
CA LEU A 24 5.40 9.44 -17.04
C LEU A 24 6.39 10.23 -17.87
N ALA A 25 5.98 10.70 -19.05
CA ALA A 25 6.66 11.76 -19.76
C ALA A 25 6.39 13.13 -19.11
N LEU A 26 7.30 14.09 -19.26
CA LEU A 26 7.12 15.45 -18.71
C LEU A 26 5.83 16.13 -19.24
N SER A 27 5.46 15.88 -20.49
CA SER A 27 4.20 16.38 -21.07
C SER A 27 2.96 15.81 -20.39
N GLU A 28 3.02 14.56 -19.92
CA GLU A 28 1.90 13.93 -19.20
C GLU A 28 1.79 14.50 -17.79
N LEU A 29 2.93 14.72 -17.11
CA LEU A 29 2.94 15.45 -15.84
C LEU A 29 2.34 16.84 -15.99
N TRP A 30 2.65 17.56 -17.08
CA TRP A 30 2.02 18.85 -17.36
C TRP A 30 0.51 18.73 -17.58
N GLY A 31 0.06 17.71 -18.34
CA GLY A 31 -1.37 17.41 -18.49
C GLY A 31 -2.08 17.10 -17.16
N ILE A 32 -1.40 16.43 -16.22
CA ILE A 32 -1.92 16.22 -14.85
C ILE A 32 -2.07 17.56 -14.10
N LEU A 33 -1.08 18.46 -14.21
CA LEU A 33 -1.15 19.79 -13.60
C LEU A 33 -2.31 20.60 -14.19
N GLU A 34 -2.51 20.57 -15.51
CA GLU A 34 -3.62 21.24 -16.19
C GLU A 34 -4.98 20.70 -15.73
N ASN A 35 -5.12 19.38 -15.63
CA ASN A 35 -6.33 18.74 -15.10
C ASN A 35 -6.61 19.10 -13.63
N ARG A 36 -5.57 19.51 -12.88
CA ARG A 36 -5.66 20.03 -11.51
C ARG A 36 -5.80 21.56 -11.45
N GLY A 37 -6.06 22.22 -12.59
CA GLY A 37 -6.36 23.65 -12.68
C GLY A 37 -5.15 24.56 -12.89
N ILE A 38 -3.96 24.02 -13.15
CA ILE A 38 -2.77 24.81 -13.48
C ILE A 38 -2.80 25.19 -14.95
N GLY A 39 -3.18 26.44 -15.23
CA GLY A 39 -3.23 26.99 -16.59
C GLY A 39 -2.38 28.25 -16.79
N TRP A 40 -2.58 28.89 -17.94
CA TRP A 40 -1.98 30.19 -18.25
C TRP A 40 -2.40 31.24 -17.21
N GLY A 41 -1.46 31.66 -16.37
CA GLY A 41 -1.69 32.63 -15.28
C GLY A 41 -1.53 32.06 -13.88
N ALA A 42 -1.31 30.75 -13.72
CA ALA A 42 -1.00 30.16 -12.43
C ALA A 42 0.28 30.77 -11.81
N THR A 43 0.26 30.99 -10.50
CA THR A 43 1.45 31.43 -9.74
C THR A 43 2.33 30.23 -9.39
N ASP A 44 3.61 30.48 -9.11
CA ASP A 44 4.55 29.45 -8.67
C ASP A 44 4.06 28.74 -7.40
N GLU A 45 3.39 29.48 -6.50
CA GLU A 45 2.80 28.94 -5.28
C GLU A 45 1.69 27.93 -5.61
N GLN A 46 0.81 28.24 -6.56
CA GLN A 46 -0.24 27.32 -7.01
C GLN A 46 0.36 26.06 -7.64
N VAL A 47 1.37 26.21 -8.51
CA VAL A 47 2.08 25.07 -9.11
C VAL A 47 2.76 24.23 -8.02
N SER A 48 3.44 24.87 -7.07
CA SER A 48 4.11 24.19 -5.97
C SER A 48 3.12 23.44 -5.07
N GLU A 49 1.95 24.00 -4.80
CA GLU A 49 0.90 23.36 -4.02
C GLU A 49 0.39 22.08 -4.71
N VAL A 50 0.11 22.16 -6.01
CA VAL A 50 -0.32 20.98 -6.79
C VAL A 50 0.78 19.92 -6.86
N LEU A 51 2.04 20.31 -7.09
CA LEU A 51 3.18 19.37 -7.09
C LEU A 51 3.37 18.70 -5.72
N ARG A 52 3.25 19.43 -4.61
CA ARG A 52 3.28 18.85 -3.26
C ARG A 52 2.10 17.92 -3.01
N HIS A 53 0.92 18.21 -3.58
CA HIS A 53 -0.21 17.30 -3.49
C HIS A 53 0.05 16.01 -4.25
N ILE A 54 0.61 16.08 -5.47
CA ILE A 54 1.05 14.90 -6.23
C ILE A 54 2.06 14.09 -5.43
N LEU A 55 3.06 14.73 -4.83
CA LEU A 55 4.08 14.06 -4.00
C LEU A 55 3.53 13.45 -2.70
N ARG A 56 2.37 13.89 -2.21
CA ARG A 56 1.67 13.24 -1.10
C ARG A 56 0.93 11.99 -1.55
N GLU A 57 0.47 11.94 -2.80
CA GLU A 57 -0.19 10.77 -3.37
C GLU A 57 0.81 9.75 -3.88
N HIS A 58 1.90 10.23 -4.47
CA HIS A 58 3.00 9.45 -5.04
C HIS A 58 4.34 9.91 -4.45
N PRO A 59 4.71 9.47 -3.24
CA PRO A 59 5.95 9.88 -2.61
C PRO A 59 7.20 9.44 -3.37
N LEU A 60 8.22 10.29 -3.41
CA LEU A 60 9.52 9.91 -3.98
C LEU A 60 10.29 8.89 -3.10
N ARG A 61 10.01 8.90 -1.79
CA ARG A 61 10.64 8.06 -0.77
C ARG A 61 9.64 7.70 0.32
N VAL A 62 9.86 6.58 0.98
CA VAL A 62 9.08 6.17 2.16
C VAL A 62 9.35 7.15 3.30
N GLY A 63 8.28 7.65 3.91
CA GLY A 63 8.30 8.54 5.07
C GLY A 63 7.72 7.84 6.30
N GLU A 64 6.98 8.59 7.10
CA GLU A 64 6.31 8.10 8.32
C GLU A 64 4.92 7.54 8.03
N GLU A 65 4.26 8.03 6.96
CA GLU A 65 2.93 7.59 6.55
C GLU A 65 2.97 6.21 5.89
N PRO A 66 1.90 5.40 6.04
CA PRO A 66 1.77 4.12 5.34
C PRO A 66 1.79 4.26 3.81
N VAL A 67 2.54 3.37 3.15
CA VAL A 67 2.73 3.40 1.69
C VAL A 67 2.73 2.01 1.05
N LEU A 68 2.29 1.95 -0.20
CA LEU A 68 2.38 0.80 -1.08
C LEU A 68 3.54 1.03 -2.04
N VAL A 69 4.54 0.18 -1.95
CA VAL A 69 5.75 0.23 -2.78
C VAL A 69 5.67 -0.85 -3.84
N TYR A 70 5.82 -0.45 -5.09
CA TYR A 70 5.91 -1.34 -6.24
C TYR A 70 7.38 -1.60 -6.53
N THR A 71 7.76 -2.88 -6.65
CA THR A 71 9.16 -3.25 -6.91
C THR A 71 9.29 -4.04 -8.20
N THR A 72 10.49 -4.04 -8.77
CA THR A 72 10.88 -4.88 -9.91
C THR A 72 12.21 -5.56 -9.63
N GLN A 73 12.41 -6.72 -10.26
CA GLN A 73 13.63 -7.52 -10.16
C GLN A 73 14.04 -7.83 -8.69
N PRO A 74 13.23 -8.58 -7.92
CA PRO A 74 11.96 -9.23 -8.29
C PRO A 74 10.73 -8.31 -8.14
N GLU A 75 9.59 -8.74 -8.69
CA GLU A 75 8.31 -8.03 -8.58
C GLU A 75 7.57 -8.36 -7.28
N TYR A 76 7.31 -7.35 -6.47
CA TYR A 76 6.47 -7.41 -5.29
C TYR A 76 5.61 -6.15 -5.12
N LEU A 77 4.50 -6.35 -4.43
CA LEU A 77 3.72 -5.29 -3.77
C LEU A 77 4.09 -5.28 -2.29
N VAL A 78 4.81 -4.24 -1.85
CA VAL A 78 5.30 -4.12 -0.47
C VAL A 78 4.54 -3.00 0.23
N THR A 79 3.70 -3.35 1.18
CA THR A 79 3.05 -2.35 2.04
C THR A 79 3.91 -2.12 3.28
N ILE A 80 4.22 -0.87 3.58
CA ILE A 80 5.03 -0.47 4.72
C ILE A 80 4.15 0.40 5.63
N HIS A 81 4.09 0.03 6.91
CA HIS A 81 3.39 0.74 7.98
C HIS A 81 4.44 1.18 9.02
N PRO A 82 5.05 2.37 8.87
CA PRO A 82 6.16 2.79 9.72
C PRO A 82 5.77 2.94 11.20
N GLU A 83 4.62 3.55 11.48
CA GLU A 83 4.13 3.74 12.86
C GLU A 83 3.83 2.42 13.57
N GLU A 84 3.20 1.48 12.88
CA GLU A 84 2.92 0.14 13.41
C GLU A 84 4.15 -0.78 13.43
N GLY A 85 5.27 -0.35 12.85
CA GLY A 85 6.47 -1.17 12.72
C GLY A 85 6.19 -2.47 11.97
N ALA A 86 5.46 -2.40 10.85
CA ALA A 86 5.04 -3.58 10.09
C ALA A 86 5.29 -3.47 8.60
N VAL A 87 5.66 -4.59 7.98
CA VAL A 87 5.78 -4.74 6.52
C VAL A 87 4.97 -5.95 6.07
N VAL A 88 4.25 -5.81 4.96
CA VAL A 88 3.60 -6.90 4.25
C VAL A 88 4.12 -6.96 2.81
N VAL A 89 4.80 -8.06 2.47
CA VAL A 89 5.35 -8.31 1.12
C VAL A 89 4.45 -9.32 0.41
N ARG A 90 3.82 -8.90 -0.68
CA ARG A 90 2.97 -9.75 -1.54
C ARG A 90 3.67 -10.02 -2.86
N HIS A 91 3.71 -11.28 -3.25
CA HIS A 91 4.14 -11.72 -4.58
C HIS A 91 2.95 -11.66 -5.56
N PRO A 92 3.18 -11.37 -6.86
CA PRO A 92 2.09 -11.35 -7.86
C PRO A 92 1.35 -12.69 -7.98
N ASP A 93 2.08 -13.81 -7.83
CA ASP A 93 1.48 -15.14 -7.63
C ASP A 93 0.80 -15.25 -6.27
N ARG A 94 -0.53 -15.15 -6.26
CA ARG A 94 -1.41 -15.26 -5.09
C ARG A 94 -1.41 -16.64 -4.43
N SER A 95 -0.82 -17.68 -5.04
CA SER A 95 -0.64 -18.96 -4.34
C SER A 95 0.46 -18.89 -3.28
N ARG A 96 1.35 -17.90 -3.35
CA ARG A 96 2.41 -17.66 -2.37
C ARG A 96 1.88 -16.82 -1.23
N GLN A 97 2.04 -17.32 -0.01
CA GLN A 97 1.68 -16.59 1.19
C GLN A 97 2.45 -15.26 1.27
N PRO A 98 1.76 -14.13 1.51
CA PRO A 98 2.42 -12.88 1.83
C PRO A 98 3.27 -12.99 3.09
N ALA A 99 4.46 -12.40 3.07
CA ALA A 99 5.29 -12.30 4.25
C ALA A 99 4.90 -11.06 5.06
N TRP A 100 4.53 -11.24 6.33
CA TRP A 100 4.26 -10.14 7.25
C TRP A 100 5.17 -10.24 8.47
N TRP A 101 6.02 -9.24 8.66
CA TRP A 101 7.04 -9.18 9.71
C TRP A 101 7.19 -7.76 10.27
N SER A 102 7.93 -7.64 11.37
CA SER A 102 8.12 -6.38 12.10
C SER A 102 9.21 -5.54 11.46
N LEU A 103 8.88 -4.32 11.04
CA LEU A 103 9.81 -3.31 10.56
C LEU A 103 10.64 -2.77 11.72
N GLY A 104 11.97 -2.84 11.59
CA GLY A 104 12.91 -2.14 12.44
C GLY A 104 13.31 -0.78 11.86
N GLU A 105 13.71 -0.76 10.58
CA GLU A 105 14.22 0.46 9.93
C GLU A 105 14.02 0.45 8.41
N VAL A 106 13.68 1.60 7.83
CA VAL A 106 13.73 1.82 6.38
C VAL A 106 15.14 2.25 5.98
N VAL A 107 15.98 1.28 5.58
CA VAL A 107 17.39 1.53 5.24
C VAL A 107 17.52 2.26 3.89
N ARG A 108 16.75 1.84 2.89
CA ARG A 108 16.62 2.51 1.58
C ARG A 108 15.25 2.28 0.99
N ALA A 109 14.57 3.34 0.60
CA ALA A 109 13.30 3.23 -0.11
C ALA A 109 13.00 4.53 -0.87
N ARG A 110 13.55 4.65 -2.07
CA ARG A 110 13.34 5.77 -2.99
C ARG A 110 13.06 5.22 -4.38
N VAL A 111 12.15 5.83 -5.12
CA VAL A 111 11.90 5.47 -6.52
C VAL A 111 13.20 5.49 -7.34
N GLY A 112 13.39 4.43 -8.13
CA GLY A 112 14.61 4.18 -8.91
C GLY A 112 15.77 3.54 -8.12
N ALA A 113 15.63 3.34 -6.81
CA ALA A 113 16.68 2.76 -5.95
C ALA A 113 16.25 1.39 -5.38
N PRO A 114 17.20 0.56 -4.90
CA PRO A 114 16.88 -0.67 -4.19
C PRO A 114 16.01 -0.43 -2.95
N LEU A 115 14.98 -1.25 -2.76
CA LEU A 115 14.21 -1.32 -1.52
C LEU A 115 14.97 -2.22 -0.53
N VAL A 116 15.44 -1.61 0.56
CA VAL A 116 16.14 -2.28 1.66
C VAL A 116 15.45 -1.91 2.97
N LEU A 117 14.89 -2.91 3.64
CA LEU A 117 14.18 -2.77 4.90
C LEU A 117 14.82 -3.70 5.93
N ARG A 118 15.10 -3.18 7.12
CA ARG A 118 15.63 -3.97 8.24
C ARG A 118 14.50 -4.40 9.14
N ASP A 119 14.48 -5.67 9.52
CA ASP A 119 13.49 -6.19 10.47
C ASP A 119 13.86 -5.91 11.94
N GLY A 120 12.96 -6.28 12.85
CA GLY A 120 13.17 -6.14 14.30
C GLY A 120 14.32 -6.96 14.88
N GLU A 121 14.88 -7.91 14.12
CA GLU A 121 16.05 -8.71 14.52
C GLU A 121 17.36 -8.14 13.94
N GLY A 122 17.28 -7.07 13.14
CA GLY A 122 18.44 -6.41 12.52
C GLY A 122 18.86 -7.00 11.18
N ILE A 123 18.03 -7.83 10.54
CA ILE A 123 18.31 -8.45 9.24
C ILE A 123 17.84 -7.53 8.11
N ASP A 124 18.71 -7.27 7.14
CA ASP A 124 18.40 -6.46 5.96
C ASP A 124 17.72 -7.31 4.87
N HIS A 125 16.46 -7.00 4.58
CA HIS A 125 15.67 -7.57 3.48
C HIS A 125 15.82 -6.71 2.23
N ARG A 126 16.30 -7.31 1.13
CA ARG A 126 16.40 -6.66 -0.18
C ARG A 126 15.25 -7.12 -1.07
N LEU A 127 14.38 -6.18 -1.43
CA LEU A 127 13.07 -6.48 -2.04
C LEU A 127 12.96 -5.99 -3.50
N GLY A 128 14.08 -5.87 -4.20
CA GLY A 128 14.12 -5.39 -5.59
C GLY A 128 14.35 -3.87 -5.70
N VAL A 129 14.04 -3.30 -6.86
CA VAL A 129 14.16 -1.87 -7.17
C VAL A 129 12.79 -1.22 -7.14
N VAL A 130 12.66 -0.09 -6.45
CA VAL A 130 11.39 0.65 -6.35
C VAL A 130 11.02 1.25 -7.71
N ARG A 131 9.86 0.86 -8.24
CA ARG A 131 9.27 1.40 -9.48
C ARG A 131 8.32 2.56 -9.21
N GLY A 132 7.69 2.58 -8.05
CA GLY A 132 6.75 3.61 -7.62
C GLY A 132 6.35 3.42 -6.16
N ILE A 133 5.80 4.46 -5.57
CA ILE A 133 5.30 4.47 -4.20
C ILE A 133 3.99 5.24 -4.21
N ASP A 134 2.93 4.64 -3.67
CA ASP A 134 1.63 5.28 -3.49
C ASP A 134 1.32 5.39 -2.00
N ALA A 135 0.76 6.53 -1.59
CA ALA A 135 0.25 6.69 -0.23
C ALA A 135 -0.99 5.80 -0.02
N LEU A 136 -1.04 5.08 1.10
CA LEU A 136 -2.22 4.29 1.46
C LEU A 136 -3.36 5.21 1.88
N ARG A 137 -4.53 4.98 1.28
CA ARG A 137 -5.77 5.71 1.61
C ARG A 137 -6.60 4.98 2.64
N GLY A 138 -6.56 3.64 2.63
CA GLY A 138 -7.28 2.80 3.59
C GLY A 138 -6.70 2.94 5.01
N GLN A 139 -7.57 3.26 5.98
CA GLN A 139 -7.18 3.36 7.40
C GLN A 139 -7.95 2.41 8.31
N ARG A 140 -8.90 1.63 7.76
CA ARG A 140 -9.77 0.78 8.55
C ARG A 140 -8.96 -0.32 9.25
N ARG A 141 -9.13 -0.42 10.57
CA ARG A 141 -8.59 -1.50 11.40
C ARG A 141 -9.67 -2.47 11.88
N ASP A 142 -10.95 -2.12 11.69
CA ASP A 142 -12.11 -2.96 11.95
C ASP A 142 -12.90 -3.18 10.66
N LEU A 143 -12.86 -4.40 10.15
CA LEU A 143 -13.53 -4.77 8.90
C LEU A 143 -15.01 -5.10 9.07
N SER A 144 -15.54 -5.03 10.29
CA SER A 144 -16.95 -5.30 10.56
C SER A 144 -17.87 -4.40 9.72
N GLY A 145 -18.87 -5.01 9.12
CA GLY A 145 -19.83 -4.36 8.25
C GLY A 145 -19.34 -4.06 6.82
N LEU A 146 -18.05 -4.26 6.51
CA LEU A 146 -17.51 -4.03 5.17
C LEU A 146 -18.21 -4.93 4.15
N ARG A 147 -18.61 -4.36 3.01
CA ARG A 147 -19.21 -5.08 1.89
C ARG A 147 -18.27 -5.08 0.69
N ARG A 148 -18.35 -6.15 -0.10
CA ARG A 148 -17.51 -6.32 -1.29
C ARG A 148 -17.72 -5.22 -2.34
N ASP A 149 -18.93 -4.70 -2.49
CA ASP A 149 -19.27 -3.62 -3.42
C ASP A 149 -18.71 -2.24 -2.99
N GLN A 150 -18.36 -2.09 -1.71
CA GLN A 150 -17.74 -0.88 -1.16
C GLN A 150 -16.21 -0.93 -1.24
N MET A 151 -15.63 -2.02 -1.76
CA MET A 151 -14.21 -2.28 -1.61
C MET A 151 -13.33 -1.36 -2.48
N GLY A 152 -13.82 -0.89 -3.63
CA GLY A 152 -13.01 -0.14 -4.59
C GLY A 152 -11.67 -0.85 -4.87
N ASP A 153 -10.58 -0.09 -4.81
CA ASP A 153 -9.21 -0.63 -4.95
C ASP A 153 -8.55 -0.99 -3.61
N GLU A 154 -9.28 -0.89 -2.50
CA GLU A 154 -8.73 -1.15 -1.17
C GLU A 154 -8.51 -2.66 -0.94
N ALA A 155 -7.47 -2.96 -0.16
CA ALA A 155 -7.20 -4.31 0.29
C ALA A 155 -6.68 -4.33 1.73
N TYR A 156 -6.92 -5.42 2.45
CA TYR A 156 -6.56 -5.59 3.85
C TYR A 156 -5.89 -6.94 4.09
N ALA A 157 -4.91 -7.00 4.98
CA ALA A 157 -4.38 -8.23 5.55
C ALA A 157 -4.94 -8.39 6.97
N CYS A 158 -5.47 -9.57 7.26
CA CYS A 158 -5.87 -9.98 8.60
C CYS A 158 -5.01 -11.16 9.04
N ARG A 159 -4.29 -11.00 10.15
CA ARG A 159 -3.64 -12.12 10.82
C ARG A 159 -4.63 -12.73 11.81
N LEU A 160 -4.72 -14.05 11.82
CA LEU A 160 -5.55 -14.79 12.79
C LEU A 160 -4.68 -15.37 13.91
N ASP A 161 -5.28 -15.63 15.08
CA ASP A 161 -4.59 -16.23 16.23
C ASP A 161 -4.04 -17.63 15.93
N SER A 162 -4.64 -18.35 14.98
CA SER A 162 -4.14 -19.63 14.46
C SER A 162 -2.78 -19.50 13.75
N GLY A 163 -2.38 -18.29 13.39
CA GLY A 163 -1.24 -18.00 12.52
C GLY A 163 -1.61 -17.97 11.04
N ASP A 164 -2.89 -18.15 10.69
CA ASP A 164 -3.37 -17.99 9.33
C ASP A 164 -3.32 -16.52 8.91
N LEU A 165 -3.15 -16.31 7.61
CA LEU A 165 -3.20 -14.99 7.00
C LEU A 165 -4.37 -14.95 6.02
N VAL A 166 -5.19 -13.90 6.12
CA VAL A 166 -6.28 -13.65 5.19
C VAL A 166 -6.02 -12.34 4.48
N VAL A 167 -6.02 -12.34 3.14
CA VAL A 167 -5.98 -11.13 2.33
C VAL A 167 -7.36 -10.87 1.77
N ILE A 168 -7.89 -9.69 2.03
CA ILE A 168 -9.27 -9.29 1.73
C ILE A 168 -9.21 -8.10 0.77
N GLY A 169 -9.69 -8.30 -0.44
CA GLY A 169 -10.01 -7.23 -1.39
C GLY A 169 -11.28 -7.63 -2.13
N HIS A 170 -11.34 -7.40 -3.45
CA HIS A 170 -12.45 -7.90 -4.27
C HIS A 170 -12.63 -9.42 -4.23
N GLY A 171 -11.57 -10.17 -3.94
CA GLY A 171 -11.62 -11.58 -3.54
C GLY A 171 -11.01 -11.75 -2.16
N MET A 172 -11.20 -12.92 -1.56
CA MET A 172 -10.57 -13.27 -0.29
C MET A 172 -9.62 -14.45 -0.50
N ASP A 173 -8.35 -14.27 -0.17
CA ASP A 173 -7.38 -15.37 -0.11
C ASP A 173 -7.13 -15.75 1.35
N VAL A 174 -7.22 -17.03 1.66
CA VAL A 174 -6.89 -17.58 2.96
C VAL A 174 -5.65 -18.46 2.82
N TYR A 175 -4.63 -18.16 3.62
CA TYR A 175 -3.39 -18.89 3.72
C TYR A 175 -3.35 -19.59 5.09
N ALA A 176 -3.83 -20.82 5.11
CA ALA A 176 -3.92 -21.62 6.32
C ALA A 176 -2.56 -22.26 6.65
N LYS A 177 -2.06 -22.03 7.86
CA LYS A 177 -0.82 -22.59 8.34
C LYS A 177 -1.06 -24.02 8.82
N GLU A 178 -0.48 -24.97 8.11
CA GLU A 178 -0.39 -26.35 8.56
C GLU A 178 1.00 -26.64 9.14
N ARG A 179 1.25 -27.88 9.60
CA ARG A 179 2.50 -28.25 10.29
C ARG A 179 3.76 -27.97 9.47
N ARG A 180 3.73 -28.18 8.15
CA ARG A 180 4.89 -28.04 7.24
C ARG A 180 4.53 -27.44 5.89
N SER A 181 3.29 -27.00 5.73
CA SER A 181 2.72 -26.52 4.47
C SER A 181 1.86 -25.30 4.79
N VAL A 182 1.67 -24.48 3.76
CA VAL A 182 0.63 -23.45 3.77
C VAL A 182 -0.36 -23.83 2.70
N VAL A 183 -1.63 -23.96 3.07
CA VAL A 183 -2.72 -24.22 2.14
C VAL A 183 -3.33 -22.89 1.73
N HIS A 184 -3.26 -22.59 0.43
CA HIS A 184 -3.93 -21.43 -0.15
C HIS A 184 -5.32 -21.82 -0.64
N SER A 185 -6.32 -20.99 -0.31
CA SER A 185 -7.67 -21.11 -0.84
C SER A 185 -8.25 -19.73 -1.14
N ALA A 186 -9.02 -19.64 -2.23
CA ALA A 186 -9.78 -18.45 -2.57
C ALA A 186 -11.24 -18.65 -2.13
N LEU A 187 -11.77 -17.69 -1.38
CA LEU A 187 -13.14 -17.71 -0.88
C LEU A 187 -13.96 -16.56 -1.51
N PRO A 188 -15.13 -16.85 -2.10
CA PRO A 188 -16.06 -15.80 -2.46
C PRO A 188 -16.69 -15.21 -1.19
N TRP A 189 -16.82 -13.89 -1.13
CA TRP A 189 -17.41 -13.19 0.00
C TRP A 189 -18.29 -12.02 -0.46
N GLU A 190 -19.29 -11.66 0.33
CA GLU A 190 -20.19 -10.53 0.08
C GLU A 190 -20.10 -9.48 1.19
N LYS A 191 -20.04 -9.91 2.45
CA LYS A 191 -20.00 -9.03 3.62
C LYS A 191 -19.14 -9.61 4.73
N ILE A 192 -18.42 -8.75 5.46
CA ILE A 192 -17.77 -9.09 6.72
C ILE A 192 -18.73 -8.71 7.86
N LYS A 193 -19.12 -9.69 8.67
CA LYS A 193 -20.05 -9.52 9.79
C LYS A 193 -19.31 -9.07 11.05
N ALA A 194 -18.15 -9.67 11.30
CA ALA A 194 -17.22 -9.31 12.34
C ALA A 194 -15.79 -9.41 11.80
N GLY A 195 -14.92 -8.48 12.17
CA GLY A 195 -13.55 -8.42 11.68
C GLY A 195 -12.68 -7.40 12.41
N ALA A 196 -12.99 -7.13 13.68
CA ALA A 196 -12.17 -6.31 14.56
C ALA A 196 -11.09 -7.17 15.25
N PRO A 197 -9.90 -6.64 15.55
CA PRO A 197 -8.93 -7.31 16.41
C PRO A 197 -9.56 -7.77 17.74
N GLY A 198 -9.27 -9.00 18.15
CA GLY A 198 -9.86 -9.66 19.31
C GLY A 198 -11.22 -10.32 19.07
N THR A 199 -11.80 -10.20 17.86
CA THR A 199 -13.09 -10.82 17.49
C THR A 199 -12.91 -11.85 16.39
N GLY A 200 -13.90 -12.71 16.18
CA GLY A 200 -13.91 -13.64 15.04
C GLY A 200 -13.99 -12.91 13.70
N LEU A 201 -13.22 -13.35 12.70
CA LEU A 201 -13.41 -12.98 11.31
C LEU A 201 -14.56 -13.80 10.73
N VAL A 202 -15.75 -13.18 10.69
CA VAL A 202 -16.98 -13.82 10.22
C VAL A 202 -17.39 -13.20 8.90
N ILE A 203 -17.53 -14.04 7.86
CA ILE A 203 -17.91 -13.62 6.52
C ILE A 203 -19.28 -14.19 6.14
N GLN A 204 -19.99 -13.47 5.30
CA GLN A 204 -21.09 -13.99 4.49
C GLN A 204 -20.54 -14.31 3.09
N PRO A 205 -20.49 -15.58 2.67
CA PRO A 205 -20.04 -15.94 1.34
C PRO A 205 -20.99 -15.42 0.25
N GLN A 206 -20.48 -15.20 -0.95
CA GLN A 206 -21.31 -14.76 -2.07
C GLN A 206 -22.28 -15.87 -2.49
N GLY A 207 -23.57 -15.54 -2.61
CA GLY A 207 -24.60 -16.48 -3.06
C GLY A 207 -25.04 -17.49 -1.99
N GLU A 208 -24.51 -17.40 -0.77
CA GLU A 208 -24.93 -18.20 0.38
C GLU A 208 -25.55 -17.30 1.45
N SER A 209 -26.63 -17.76 2.08
CA SER A 209 -27.25 -17.07 3.22
C SER A 209 -26.57 -17.40 4.55
N GLY A 210 -25.69 -18.40 4.57
CA GLY A 210 -24.94 -18.82 5.75
C GLY A 210 -23.78 -17.89 6.07
N GLU A 211 -23.31 -17.96 7.31
CA GLU A 211 -22.10 -17.28 7.76
C GLU A 211 -20.98 -18.29 7.94
N ARG A 212 -19.73 -17.86 7.72
CA ARG A 212 -18.52 -18.67 7.92
C ARG A 212 -17.55 -17.91 8.80
N GLU A 213 -17.16 -18.53 9.91
CA GLU A 213 -16.11 -18.03 10.79
C GLU A 213 -14.76 -18.61 10.38
N LEU A 214 -13.77 -17.75 10.18
CA LEU A 214 -12.41 -18.14 9.77
C LEU A 214 -11.44 -18.24 10.96
N GLY A 215 -11.74 -17.57 12.07
CA GLY A 215 -10.93 -17.55 13.30
C GLY A 215 -10.80 -16.15 13.90
N THR A 216 -10.22 -16.05 15.09
CA THR A 216 -10.05 -14.77 15.80
C THR A 216 -8.97 -13.90 15.15
N VAL A 217 -9.29 -12.64 14.89
CA VAL A 217 -8.39 -11.64 14.32
C VAL A 217 -7.41 -11.15 15.39
N SER A 218 -6.11 -11.28 15.15
CA SER A 218 -5.09 -10.66 16.00
C SER A 218 -4.72 -9.25 15.52
N ALA A 219 -4.67 -9.03 14.20
CA ALA A 219 -4.30 -7.74 13.63
C ALA A 219 -4.91 -7.55 12.23
N VAL A 220 -5.15 -6.28 11.88
CA VAL A 220 -5.60 -5.85 10.55
C VAL A 220 -4.70 -4.73 10.05
N LEU A 221 -4.20 -4.86 8.82
CA LEU A 221 -3.46 -3.80 8.14
C LEU A 221 -4.05 -3.52 6.76
N PRO A 222 -4.25 -2.26 6.37
CA PRO A 222 -4.55 -1.92 4.99
C PRO A 222 -3.33 -2.20 4.11
N LEU A 223 -3.57 -2.47 2.83
CA LEU A 223 -2.56 -2.89 1.87
C LEU A 223 -2.60 -2.12 0.55
N ALA A 224 -3.73 -1.49 0.25
CA ALA A 224 -4.00 -0.58 -0.87
C ALA A 224 -5.16 0.31 -0.43
#